data_AF-A0A7I5EAU9-F1
#
_entry.id   AF-A0A7I5EAU9-F1
#
_cell.length_a   1.000
_cell.length_b   1.000
_cell.length_c   1.000
_cell.angle_alpha   90.00
_cell.angle_beta   90.00
_cell.angle_gamma   90.00
#
_symmetry.space_group_name_H-M   'P 1'
#
loop_
_entity.id
_entity.type
_entity.pdbx_description
1 polymer ?
#
loop_
_entity_poly.entity_id
_entity_poly.type
_entity_poly.pdbx_seq_one_letter_code
_entity_poly.pdbx_strand_id
1 'polypeptide(L)'
;MALHHRCAHGDLTALSGVWRTQNFLKFSFPSAPFGCCVSHRKEVTNCYLYSTEVHVRHGELSPQAAVGDLSACSYADGSCTLADGSLLIWTPDTEEACKYIFVSRLTGYRWDTIWVSDDKEFALSWSNQSTTFWDCVKELTLTDQGYAVAISRRQPRGVPEDVGMVTSNQLAAQLLAVEGATYSSVSVFYRNALRLLCDRTSILSSAFHAALLTQPTITMRLLLDRQDISASYLGNGHVQVQRCVALSPVELIAFNTTCYSLPRVQIRLPSGSLLRAFMEQATGIIRRQASPLSCTEVSPIILHTAKSVRVE
;
A
#
# COMPACT_ATOMS: atom_id res chain seq x y z
N MET A 1 5.82 -54.14 -5.43
CA MET A 1 4.45 -54.35 -5.97
C MET A 1 3.94 -53.14 -6.75
N ALA A 2 4.08 -51.90 -6.23
CA ALA A 2 3.58 -50.68 -6.89
C ALA A 2 4.20 -50.36 -8.27
N LEU A 3 5.49 -50.63 -8.48
CA LEU A 3 6.21 -50.28 -9.73
C LEU A 3 6.07 -51.32 -10.87
N HIS A 4 5.59 -52.53 -10.59
CA HIS A 4 5.57 -53.63 -11.56
C HIS A 4 4.19 -54.25 -11.78
N HIS A 5 3.13 -53.68 -11.19
CA HIS A 5 1.74 -54.15 -11.33
C HIS A 5 1.57 -55.68 -11.15
N ARG A 6 2.32 -56.25 -10.21
CA ARG A 6 2.37 -57.70 -9.95
C ARG A 6 2.16 -57.98 -8.48
N CYS A 7 1.34 -58.97 -8.20
CA CYS A 7 1.11 -59.53 -6.88
C CYS A 7 1.51 -61.02 -6.84
N ALA A 8 1.65 -61.59 -5.65
CA ALA A 8 1.91 -63.02 -5.47
C ALA A 8 0.82 -63.93 -6.11
N HIS A 9 -0.38 -63.40 -6.32
CA HIS A 9 -1.54 -64.12 -6.87
C HIS A 9 -1.84 -63.78 -8.34
N GLY A 10 -0.90 -63.17 -9.08
CA GLY A 10 -1.01 -62.90 -10.52
C GLY A 10 -0.75 -61.45 -10.90
N ASP A 11 -0.91 -61.15 -12.19
CA ASP A 11 -0.78 -59.81 -12.75
C ASP A 11 -2.02 -58.95 -12.40
N LEU A 12 -1.80 -57.67 -12.09
CA LEU A 12 -2.86 -56.73 -11.78
C LEU A 12 -3.39 -56.12 -13.08
N THR A 13 -4.72 -56.06 -13.21
CA THR A 13 -5.42 -55.39 -14.31
C THR A 13 -6.14 -54.15 -13.80
N ALA A 14 -6.04 -53.04 -14.53
CA ALA A 14 -6.71 -51.79 -14.17
C ALA A 14 -8.18 -51.82 -14.57
N LEU A 15 -9.07 -51.57 -13.62
CA LEU A 15 -10.51 -51.42 -13.82
C LEU A 15 -11.02 -50.26 -12.95
N SER A 16 -11.55 -49.22 -13.59
CA SER A 16 -12.18 -48.07 -12.91
C SER A 16 -11.29 -47.39 -11.85
N GLY A 17 -9.99 -47.21 -12.15
CA GLY A 17 -9.04 -46.54 -11.25
C GLY A 17 -8.47 -47.44 -10.14
N VAL A 18 -8.87 -48.72 -10.08
CA VAL A 18 -8.34 -49.71 -9.13
C VAL A 18 -7.64 -50.83 -9.90
N TRP A 19 -6.48 -51.24 -9.42
CA TRP A 19 -5.72 -52.38 -9.93
C TRP A 19 -6.10 -53.62 -9.15
N ARG A 20 -6.57 -54.66 -9.85
CA ARG A 20 -6.93 -55.94 -9.22
C ARG A 20 -6.56 -57.16 -10.03
N THR A 21 -6.28 -58.26 -9.36
CA THR A 21 -6.25 -59.58 -10.00
C THR A 21 -7.68 -60.03 -10.32
N GLN A 22 -7.86 -60.78 -11.40
CA GLN A 22 -9.15 -61.32 -11.80
C GLN A 22 -9.20 -62.84 -11.58
N ASN A 23 -8.88 -63.27 -10.36
CA ASN A 23 -9.01 -64.67 -10.01
C ASN A 23 -10.49 -64.95 -9.72
N PHE A 24 -11.08 -65.87 -10.48
CA PHE A 24 -12.46 -66.31 -10.32
C PHE A 24 -12.50 -67.74 -9.81
N LEU A 25 -13.45 -68.03 -8.92
CA LEU A 25 -13.67 -69.39 -8.41
C LEU A 25 -14.19 -70.28 -9.55
N LYS A 26 -13.31 -71.10 -10.13
CA LYS A 26 -13.71 -72.14 -11.07
C LYS A 26 -13.94 -73.45 -10.31
N PHE A 27 -15.21 -73.80 -10.14
CA PHE A 27 -15.60 -75.07 -9.53
C PHE A 27 -15.94 -76.09 -10.62
N SER A 28 -15.24 -77.22 -10.61
CA SER A 28 -15.56 -78.38 -11.45
C SER A 28 -16.30 -79.38 -10.56
N PHE A 29 -17.62 -79.45 -10.70
CA PHE A 29 -18.40 -80.42 -9.95
C PHE A 29 -18.09 -81.84 -10.44
N PRO A 30 -17.72 -82.77 -9.54
CA PRO A 30 -17.59 -84.17 -9.92
C PRO A 30 -18.96 -84.70 -10.37
N SER A 31 -18.99 -85.45 -11.48
CA SER A 31 -20.21 -86.09 -11.96
C SER A 31 -20.63 -87.23 -11.03
N ALA A 32 -21.94 -87.41 -10.84
CA ALA A 32 -22.49 -88.55 -10.09
C ALA A 32 -22.01 -89.90 -10.70
N PRO A 33 -21.87 -90.99 -9.90
CA PRO A 33 -22.24 -91.14 -8.49
C PRO A 33 -21.09 -90.89 -7.48
N PHE A 34 -19.85 -90.69 -7.94
CA PHE A 34 -18.64 -90.73 -7.10
C PHE A 34 -18.28 -89.42 -6.39
N GLY A 35 -19.09 -88.37 -6.55
CA GLY A 35 -18.85 -87.04 -5.96
C GLY A 35 -20.02 -86.46 -5.16
N CYS A 36 -21.07 -87.26 -4.92
CA CYS A 36 -22.22 -86.80 -4.14
C CYS A 36 -21.88 -86.82 -2.64
N CYS A 37 -22.33 -85.81 -1.91
CA CYS A 37 -22.29 -85.75 -0.44
C CYS A 37 -20.92 -85.53 0.22
N VAL A 38 -19.93 -84.97 -0.49
CA VAL A 38 -18.65 -84.52 0.11
C VAL A 38 -18.50 -83.00 0.02
N SER A 39 -18.14 -82.38 1.14
CA SER A 39 -17.88 -80.94 1.20
C SER A 39 -16.53 -80.61 0.57
N HIS A 40 -16.54 -79.81 -0.50
CA HIS A 40 -15.34 -79.28 -1.12
C HIS A 40 -15.12 -77.83 -0.70
N ARG A 41 -13.90 -77.50 -0.26
CA ARG A 41 -13.47 -76.12 -0.02
C ARG A 41 -12.49 -75.71 -1.12
N LYS A 42 -12.80 -74.61 -1.81
CA LYS A 42 -11.87 -73.90 -2.71
C LYS A 42 -11.79 -72.46 -2.26
N GLU A 43 -10.58 -71.92 -2.24
CA GLU A 43 -10.31 -70.53 -1.89
C GLU A 43 -9.72 -69.81 -3.09
N VAL A 44 -10.09 -68.53 -3.24
CA VAL A 44 -9.56 -67.65 -4.25
C VAL A 44 -9.18 -66.35 -3.58
N THR A 45 -7.94 -65.93 -3.78
CA THR A 45 -7.41 -64.69 -3.25
C THR A 45 -7.23 -63.70 -4.38
N ASN A 46 -7.69 -62.47 -4.17
CA ASN A 46 -7.49 -61.35 -5.08
C ASN A 46 -6.68 -60.25 -4.40
N CYS A 47 -5.76 -59.65 -5.14
CA CYS A 47 -5.02 -58.48 -4.69
C CYS A 47 -5.68 -57.22 -5.23
N TYR A 48 -5.65 -56.16 -4.42
CA TYR A 48 -6.19 -54.84 -4.76
C TYR A 48 -5.14 -53.76 -4.51
N LEU A 49 -5.07 -52.78 -5.40
CA LEU A 49 -4.21 -51.62 -5.28
C LEU A 49 -4.97 -50.40 -5.84
N TYR A 50 -5.10 -49.36 -5.03
CA TYR A 50 -5.72 -48.09 -5.42
C TYR A 50 -4.93 -46.94 -4.82
N SER A 51 -4.98 -45.78 -5.48
CA SER A 51 -4.32 -44.57 -5.01
C SER A 51 -5.16 -43.89 -3.93
N THR A 52 -4.50 -43.42 -2.87
CA THR A 52 -5.09 -42.58 -1.82
C THR A 52 -4.12 -41.47 -1.44
N GLU A 53 -4.61 -40.45 -0.76
CA GLU A 53 -3.81 -39.34 -0.25
C GLU A 53 -3.57 -39.51 1.25
N VAL A 54 -2.33 -39.29 1.66
CA VAL A 54 -1.89 -39.32 3.05
C VAL A 54 -1.58 -37.88 3.45
N HIS A 55 -2.26 -37.38 4.48
CA HIS A 55 -2.05 -36.05 5.02
C HIS A 55 -1.34 -36.12 6.36
N VAL A 56 -0.54 -35.11 6.68
CA VAL A 56 0.05 -34.92 8.00
C VAL A 56 0.00 -33.43 8.32
N ARG A 57 -0.11 -33.09 9.60
CA ARG A 57 -0.04 -31.70 10.05
C ARG A 57 1.39 -31.37 10.47
N HIS A 58 1.79 -30.13 10.23
CA HIS A 58 3.10 -29.65 10.64
C HIS A 58 3.39 -29.95 12.11
N GLY A 59 4.42 -30.75 12.37
CA GLY A 59 4.87 -31.13 13.71
C GLY A 59 4.14 -32.31 14.35
N GLU A 60 3.19 -32.94 13.64
CA GLU A 60 2.59 -34.21 14.06
C GLU A 60 3.40 -35.39 13.47
N LEU A 61 3.67 -36.40 14.29
CA LEU A 61 4.39 -37.60 13.84
C LEU A 61 3.49 -38.58 13.08
N SER A 62 2.21 -38.62 13.44
CA SER A 62 1.23 -39.58 12.93
C SER A 62 0.48 -39.03 11.72
N PRO A 63 0.49 -39.72 10.57
CA PRO A 63 -0.27 -39.31 9.40
C PRO A 63 -1.76 -39.66 9.54
N GLN A 64 -2.57 -39.14 8.62
CA GLN A 64 -4.00 -39.37 8.51
C GLN A 64 -4.36 -39.70 7.06
N ALA A 65 -5.20 -40.72 6.86
CA ALA A 65 -5.70 -41.09 5.54
C ALA A 65 -7.14 -41.61 5.65
N ALA A 66 -7.89 -41.54 4.55
CA ALA A 66 -9.27 -42.05 4.49
C ALA A 66 -9.37 -43.59 4.59
N VAL A 67 -8.25 -44.30 4.44
CA VAL A 67 -8.19 -45.77 4.36
C VAL A 67 -8.26 -46.44 5.74
N GLY A 68 -7.88 -45.73 6.81
CA GLY A 68 -7.97 -46.26 8.16
C GLY A 68 -7.14 -45.49 9.18
N ASP A 69 -7.08 -46.01 10.40
CA ASP A 69 -6.29 -45.42 11.49
C ASP A 69 -4.79 -45.64 11.27
N LEU A 70 -4.03 -44.55 11.30
CA LEU A 70 -2.58 -44.50 11.13
C LEU A 70 -1.87 -43.94 12.37
N SER A 71 -2.56 -43.85 13.52
CA SER A 71 -2.04 -43.31 14.78
C SER A 71 -0.75 -43.98 15.27
N ALA A 72 -0.54 -45.25 14.93
CA ALA A 72 0.65 -46.03 15.30
C ALA A 72 1.83 -45.88 14.33
N CYS A 73 1.67 -45.14 13.24
CA CYS A 73 2.66 -45.04 12.16
C CYS A 73 3.34 -43.67 12.13
N SER A 74 4.59 -43.61 11.66
CA SER A 74 5.30 -42.35 11.44
C SER A 74 5.20 -41.92 9.98
N TYR A 75 4.91 -40.64 9.73
CA TYR A 75 4.88 -40.10 8.36
C TYR A 75 6.22 -40.23 7.65
N ALA A 76 7.34 -40.14 8.37
CA ALA A 76 8.70 -40.19 7.83
C ALA A 76 9.10 -41.58 7.28
N ASP A 77 8.43 -42.65 7.71
CA ASP A 77 8.76 -44.02 7.29
C ASP A 77 8.35 -44.32 5.84
N GLY A 78 7.43 -43.52 5.27
CA GLY A 78 6.93 -43.71 3.91
C GLY A 78 6.12 -45.00 3.70
N SER A 79 5.87 -45.77 4.75
CA SER A 79 5.03 -46.96 4.70
C SER A 79 4.44 -47.29 6.06
N CYS A 80 3.26 -47.92 6.07
CA CYS A 80 2.55 -48.31 7.27
C CYS A 80 1.66 -49.51 7.00
N THR A 81 1.68 -50.49 7.92
CA THR A 81 0.75 -51.62 7.92
C THR A 81 -0.41 -51.33 8.86
N LEU A 82 -1.64 -51.38 8.35
CA LEU A 82 -2.85 -51.14 9.15
C LEU A 82 -3.25 -52.39 9.94
N ALA A 83 -4.16 -52.22 10.89
CA ALA A 83 -4.67 -53.30 11.74
C ALA A 83 -5.38 -54.42 10.94
N ASP A 84 -5.89 -54.12 9.75
CA ASP A 84 -6.51 -55.08 8.83
C ASP A 84 -5.48 -55.87 7.98
N GLY A 85 -4.19 -55.59 8.15
CA GLY A 85 -3.09 -56.20 7.40
C GLY A 85 -2.85 -55.56 6.02
N SER A 86 -3.55 -54.47 5.68
CA SER A 86 -3.29 -53.71 4.46
C SER A 86 -2.00 -52.88 4.59
N LEU A 87 -1.35 -52.60 3.46
CA LEU A 87 -0.09 -51.86 3.40
C LEU A 87 -0.29 -50.54 2.65
N LEU A 88 -0.02 -49.44 3.33
CA LEU A 88 0.06 -48.10 2.76
C LEU A 88 1.52 -47.74 2.49
N ILE A 89 1.78 -47.13 1.34
CA ILE A 89 3.12 -46.67 0.92
C ILE A 89 2.97 -45.28 0.32
N TRP A 90 3.79 -44.33 0.76
CA TRP A 90 3.85 -42.97 0.25
C TRP A 90 5.31 -42.49 0.21
N THR A 91 5.53 -41.33 -0.41
CA THR A 91 6.84 -40.65 -0.37
C THR A 91 6.71 -39.47 0.60
N PRO A 92 7.41 -39.49 1.74
CA PRO A 92 7.37 -38.39 2.70
C PRO A 92 7.92 -37.11 2.09
N ASP A 93 7.25 -35.98 2.30
CA ASP A 93 7.79 -34.68 1.96
C ASP A 93 8.79 -34.23 3.03
N THR A 94 10.04 -33.97 2.62
CA THR A 94 11.09 -33.51 3.53
C THR A 94 10.93 -32.05 3.96
N GLU A 95 10.10 -31.27 3.25
CA GLU A 95 9.84 -29.86 3.58
C GLU A 95 8.76 -29.69 4.65
N GLU A 96 8.02 -30.76 5.00
CA GLU A 96 6.97 -30.72 6.03
C GLU A 96 7.50 -30.32 7.40
N ALA A 97 8.71 -30.76 7.74
CA ALA A 97 9.36 -30.43 9.01
C ALA A 97 9.81 -28.96 9.09
N CYS A 98 9.82 -28.23 7.97
CA CYS A 98 10.26 -26.84 7.93
C CYS A 98 9.20 -25.93 8.52
N LYS A 99 9.63 -24.99 9.37
CA LYS A 99 8.72 -24.00 9.96
C LYS A 99 8.28 -22.95 8.95
N TYR A 100 9.11 -22.65 7.96
CA TYR A 100 8.87 -21.65 6.94
C TYR A 100 8.86 -22.24 5.54
N ILE A 101 7.92 -21.78 4.72
CA ILE A 101 7.82 -22.11 3.29
C ILE A 101 8.34 -20.97 2.43
N PHE A 102 8.81 -21.30 1.23
CA PHE A 102 9.23 -20.30 0.27
C PHE A 102 8.00 -19.58 -0.33
N VAL A 103 7.96 -18.26 -0.18
CA VAL A 103 6.90 -17.42 -0.76
C VAL A 103 7.33 -16.86 -2.11
N SER A 104 8.42 -16.08 -2.15
CA SER A 104 8.91 -15.47 -3.38
C SER A 104 10.36 -15.00 -3.23
N ARG A 105 11.00 -14.72 -4.37
CA ARG A 105 12.30 -14.05 -4.42
C ARG A 105 12.10 -12.63 -4.92
N LEU A 106 12.41 -11.65 -4.07
CA LEU A 106 12.26 -10.24 -4.39
C LEU A 106 13.63 -9.56 -4.53
N THR A 107 13.70 -8.55 -5.38
CA THR A 107 14.83 -7.62 -5.50
C THR A 107 14.38 -6.25 -5.00
N GLY A 108 15.32 -5.49 -4.45
CA GLY A 108 15.00 -4.24 -3.77
C GLY A 108 16.22 -3.60 -3.13
N TYR A 109 16.00 -2.43 -2.56
CA TYR A 109 17.03 -1.62 -1.92
C TYR A 109 16.87 -1.65 -0.42
N ARG A 110 17.97 -1.93 0.28
CA ARG A 110 18.04 -1.84 1.74
C ARG A 110 18.64 -0.48 2.13
N TRP A 111 17.89 0.27 2.92
CA TRP A 111 18.37 1.48 3.61
C TRP A 111 18.40 1.19 5.11
N ASP A 112 19.60 0.95 5.64
CA ASP A 112 19.83 0.65 7.05
C ASP A 112 19.02 -0.56 7.56
N THR A 113 17.94 -0.30 8.31
CA THR A 113 17.05 -1.30 8.92
C THR A 113 15.81 -1.58 8.09
N ILE A 114 15.57 -0.86 7.00
CA ILE A 114 14.37 -1.00 6.16
C ILE A 114 14.80 -1.42 4.74
N TRP A 115 14.14 -2.44 4.20
CA TRP A 115 14.26 -2.84 2.81
C TRP A 115 12.95 -2.61 2.09
N VAL A 116 13.02 -2.10 0.86
CA VAL A 116 11.87 -1.86 0.00
C VAL A 116 12.11 -2.56 -1.32
N SER A 117 11.09 -3.29 -1.79
CA SER A 117 11.13 -3.99 -3.07
C SER A 117 11.21 -3.01 -4.24
N ASP A 118 11.75 -3.47 -5.38
CA ASP A 118 11.89 -2.66 -6.60
C ASP A 118 10.54 -2.18 -7.16
N ASP A 119 9.49 -3.02 -7.03
CA ASP A 119 8.11 -2.70 -7.39
C ASP A 119 7.41 -1.79 -6.37
N LYS A 120 8.02 -1.58 -5.19
CA LYS A 120 7.50 -0.79 -4.06
C LYS A 120 6.21 -1.32 -3.46
N GLU A 121 5.87 -2.58 -3.71
CA GLU A 121 4.69 -3.22 -3.13
C GLU A 121 4.98 -3.81 -1.75
N PHE A 122 6.26 -4.06 -1.42
CA PHE A 122 6.67 -4.70 -0.19
C PHE A 122 7.77 -3.91 0.53
N ALA A 123 7.65 -3.82 1.85
CA ALA A 123 8.68 -3.26 2.70
C ALA A 123 8.85 -4.14 3.94
N LEU A 124 10.11 -4.39 4.30
CA LEU A 124 10.51 -5.23 5.43
C LEU A 124 11.42 -4.43 6.35
N SER A 125 11.28 -4.62 7.66
CA SER A 125 12.17 -4.01 8.65
C SER A 125 12.82 -5.04 9.56
N TRP A 126 14.03 -4.70 10.01
CA TRP A 126 14.77 -5.46 11.01
C TRP A 126 15.05 -4.56 12.20
N SER A 127 14.59 -4.99 13.38
CA SER A 127 15.04 -4.46 14.65
C SER A 127 16.45 -4.97 15.00
N ASN A 128 17.12 -4.26 15.91
CA ASN A 128 18.43 -4.67 16.46
C ASN A 128 18.38 -6.00 17.24
N GLN A 129 17.18 -6.54 17.50
CA GLN A 129 16.96 -7.83 18.16
C GLN A 129 16.58 -8.94 17.18
N SER A 130 16.60 -8.69 15.87
CA SER A 130 16.31 -9.71 14.87
C SER A 130 17.31 -10.88 15.00
N THR A 131 16.76 -12.08 15.18
CA THR A 131 17.56 -13.30 15.35
C THR A 131 17.73 -14.01 14.01
N THR A 132 18.96 -14.44 13.74
CA THR A 132 19.29 -15.38 12.68
C THR A 132 19.14 -16.80 13.21
N PHE A 133 18.41 -17.65 12.49
CA PHE A 133 18.18 -19.05 12.84
C PHE A 133 18.26 -19.93 11.60
N TRP A 134 18.44 -21.24 11.82
CA TRP A 134 18.48 -22.23 10.75
C TRP A 134 17.15 -22.95 10.66
N ASP A 135 16.60 -23.03 9.45
CA ASP A 135 15.42 -23.84 9.14
C ASP A 135 15.66 -24.55 7.80
N CYS A 136 15.55 -25.88 7.80
CA CYS A 136 15.77 -26.72 6.62
C CYS A 136 17.00 -26.36 5.76
N VAL A 137 18.16 -26.28 6.42
CA VAL A 137 19.47 -26.01 5.80
C VAL A 137 19.58 -24.59 5.19
N LYS A 138 18.67 -23.68 5.55
CA LYS A 138 18.74 -22.26 5.17
C LYS A 138 18.94 -21.41 6.42
N GLU A 139 19.87 -20.47 6.33
CA GLU A 139 20.03 -19.41 7.32
C GLU A 139 19.00 -18.31 7.03
N LEU A 140 18.10 -18.09 7.98
CA LEU A 140 16.99 -17.15 7.87
C LEU A 140 17.10 -16.08 8.96
N THR A 141 16.77 -14.84 8.60
CA THR A 141 16.63 -13.73 9.55
C THR A 141 15.16 -13.36 9.68
N LEU A 142 14.63 -13.30 10.91
CA LEU A 142 13.26 -12.88 11.15
C LEU A 142 13.11 -11.35 11.03
N THR A 143 12.15 -10.90 10.24
CA THR A 143 11.76 -9.48 10.17
C THR A 143 10.72 -9.14 11.24
N ASP A 144 10.55 -7.85 11.53
CA ASP A 144 9.58 -7.40 12.54
C ASP A 144 8.13 -7.71 12.14
N GLN A 145 7.87 -7.90 10.84
CA GLN A 145 6.57 -8.29 10.29
C GLN A 145 6.32 -9.81 10.35
N GLY A 146 7.29 -10.60 10.81
CA GLY A 146 7.18 -12.06 10.91
C GLY A 146 7.59 -12.85 9.68
N TYR A 147 8.23 -12.22 8.68
CA TYR A 147 8.79 -12.93 7.53
C TYR A 147 10.20 -13.45 7.84
N ALA A 148 10.48 -14.69 7.43
CA ALA A 148 11.82 -15.25 7.50
C ALA A 148 12.53 -15.04 6.15
N VAL A 149 13.63 -14.29 6.18
CA VAL A 149 14.32 -13.85 4.95
C VAL A 149 15.70 -14.50 4.85
N ALA A 150 15.95 -15.17 3.73
CA ALA A 150 17.27 -15.61 3.34
C ALA A 150 17.94 -14.54 2.46
N ILE A 151 19.06 -13.97 2.91
CA ILE A 151 19.80 -12.97 2.14
C ILE A 151 20.81 -13.68 1.24
N SER A 152 20.46 -13.87 -0.04
CA SER A 152 21.41 -14.36 -1.03
C SER A 152 22.34 -13.23 -1.47
N ARG A 153 23.52 -13.14 -0.86
CA ARG A 153 24.59 -12.28 -1.39
C ARG A 153 25.10 -12.91 -2.68
N ARG A 154 24.96 -12.22 -3.81
CA ARG A 154 25.74 -12.56 -5.00
C ARG A 154 27.20 -12.35 -4.65
N GLN A 155 27.90 -13.42 -4.32
CA GLN A 155 29.35 -13.41 -4.26
C GLN A 155 29.82 -13.27 -5.71
N PRO A 156 30.41 -12.13 -6.12
CA PRO A 156 31.09 -12.10 -7.41
C PRO A 156 32.16 -13.19 -7.35
N ARG A 157 32.33 -13.97 -8.43
CA ARG A 157 33.43 -14.94 -8.52
C ARG A 157 34.75 -14.17 -8.41
N GLY A 158 35.28 -14.08 -7.20
CA GLY A 158 36.56 -13.48 -6.92
C GLY A 158 37.65 -14.43 -7.40
N VAL A 159 38.45 -13.95 -8.34
CA VAL A 159 39.80 -14.49 -8.55
C VAL A 159 40.56 -14.26 -7.23
N PRO A 160 41.35 -15.23 -6.74
CA PRO A 160 42.06 -15.10 -5.47
C PRO A 160 42.86 -13.79 -5.41
N GLU A 161 42.73 -13.10 -4.28
CA GLU A 161 43.43 -11.85 -3.98
C GLU A 161 44.94 -12.06 -4.03
N ASP A 162 45.56 -11.77 -5.17
CA ASP A 162 46.97 -11.37 -5.18
C ASP A 162 47.37 -10.45 -6.35
N VAL A 163 46.44 -9.66 -6.89
CA VAL A 163 46.80 -8.56 -7.78
C VAL A 163 45.89 -7.36 -7.54
N GLY A 164 46.42 -6.36 -6.84
CA GLY A 164 45.88 -5.02 -6.83
C GLY A 164 45.94 -4.43 -8.24
N MET A 165 44.84 -4.55 -8.98
CA MET A 165 44.53 -3.67 -10.11
C MET A 165 43.05 -3.31 -10.05
N VAL A 166 42.76 -2.20 -9.36
CA VAL A 166 41.55 -1.44 -9.63
C VAL A 166 41.74 -0.83 -11.02
N THR A 167 41.21 -1.50 -12.04
CA THR A 167 41.12 -0.89 -13.36
C THR A 167 40.06 0.22 -13.28
N SER A 168 40.40 1.42 -13.77
CA SER A 168 39.61 2.66 -13.65
C SER A 168 38.16 2.54 -14.15
N ASN A 169 37.89 1.56 -15.01
CA ASN A 169 36.56 1.22 -15.53
C ASN A 169 35.62 0.57 -14.50
N GLN A 170 36.12 -0.11 -13.45
CA GLN A 170 35.25 -0.70 -12.42
C GLN A 170 34.69 0.36 -11.46
N LEU A 171 35.54 1.30 -11.02
CA LEU A 171 35.08 2.44 -10.22
C LEU A 171 34.14 3.34 -11.03
N ALA A 172 34.44 3.60 -12.30
CA ALA A 172 33.56 4.36 -13.19
C ALA A 172 32.19 3.67 -13.36
N ALA A 173 32.16 2.34 -13.51
CA ALA A 173 30.91 1.58 -13.60
C ALA A 173 30.09 1.61 -12.30
N GLN A 174 30.75 1.55 -11.14
CA GLN A 174 30.08 1.69 -9.83
C GLN A 174 29.53 3.10 -9.63
N LEU A 175 30.30 4.14 -9.97
CA LEU A 175 29.85 5.52 -9.89
C LEU A 175 28.67 5.79 -10.83
N LEU A 176 28.70 5.26 -12.05
CA LEU A 176 27.59 5.40 -13.01
C LEU A 176 26.33 4.65 -12.55
N ALA A 177 26.48 3.49 -11.92
CA ALA A 177 25.36 2.77 -11.33
C ALA A 177 24.72 3.56 -10.17
N VAL A 178 25.55 4.19 -9.31
CA VAL A 178 25.09 5.05 -8.22
C VAL A 178 24.45 6.34 -8.75
N GLU A 179 25.03 6.96 -9.78
CA GLU A 179 24.46 8.11 -10.47
C GLU A 179 23.10 7.77 -11.11
N GLY A 180 22.96 6.60 -11.76
CA GLY A 180 21.69 6.16 -12.33
C GLY A 180 20.62 5.87 -11.27
N ALA A 181 21.00 5.22 -10.16
CA ALA A 181 20.11 4.95 -9.04
C ALA A 181 19.64 6.25 -8.35
N THR A 182 20.55 7.21 -8.15
CA THR A 182 20.22 8.51 -7.55
C THR A 182 19.38 9.37 -8.51
N TYR A 183 19.74 9.44 -9.79
CA TYR A 183 19.01 10.19 -10.81
C TYR A 183 17.58 9.69 -10.98
N SER A 184 17.39 8.37 -11.07
CA SER A 184 16.05 7.78 -11.18
C SER A 184 15.19 8.08 -9.94
N SER A 185 15.75 7.94 -8.73
CA SER A 185 15.05 8.26 -7.48
C SER A 185 14.65 9.74 -7.38
N VAL A 186 15.57 10.65 -7.71
CA VAL A 186 15.31 12.10 -7.72
C VAL A 186 14.28 12.48 -8.79
N SER A 187 14.33 11.86 -9.96
CA SER A 187 13.40 12.14 -11.06
C SER A 187 11.95 11.82 -10.70
N VAL A 188 11.72 10.73 -9.96
CA VAL A 188 10.38 10.34 -9.48
C VAL A 188 9.89 11.33 -8.43
N PHE A 189 10.75 11.72 -7.48
CA PHE A 189 10.41 12.72 -6.48
C PHE A 189 10.02 14.06 -7.13
N TYR A 190 10.83 14.54 -8.08
CA TYR A 190 10.57 15.80 -8.77
C TYR A 190 9.26 15.78 -9.57
N ARG A 191 8.98 14.68 -10.28
CA ARG A 191 7.70 14.49 -10.99
C ARG A 191 6.50 14.52 -10.04
N ASN A 192 6.62 13.88 -8.89
CA ASN A 192 5.55 13.89 -7.88
C ASN A 192 5.37 15.28 -7.26
N ALA A 193 6.47 15.98 -6.95
CA ALA A 193 6.41 17.35 -6.44
C ALA A 193 5.74 18.31 -7.45
N LEU A 194 6.05 18.18 -8.74
CA LEU A 194 5.41 18.97 -9.80
C LEU A 194 3.92 18.67 -9.91
N ARG A 195 3.51 17.40 -9.87
CA ARG A 195 2.08 17.02 -9.89
C ARG A 195 1.34 17.62 -8.71
N LEU A 196 1.89 17.48 -7.49
CA LEU A 196 1.30 18.06 -6.29
C LEU A 196 1.19 19.58 -6.38
N LEU A 197 2.19 20.25 -6.95
CA LEU A 197 2.14 21.70 -7.16
C LEU A 197 1.05 22.08 -8.16
N CYS A 198 0.90 21.35 -9.27
CA CYS A 198 -0.19 21.55 -10.22
C CYS A 198 -1.57 21.40 -9.55
N ASP A 199 -1.78 20.35 -8.76
CA ASP A 199 -3.03 20.13 -8.05
C ASP A 199 -3.33 21.26 -7.07
N ARG A 200 -2.33 21.70 -6.30
CA ARG A 200 -2.45 22.83 -5.37
C ARG A 200 -2.73 24.14 -6.09
N THR A 201 -2.14 24.39 -7.25
CA THR A 201 -2.44 25.60 -8.06
C THR A 201 -3.86 25.60 -8.59
N SER A 202 -4.40 24.44 -8.98
CA SER A 202 -5.80 24.31 -9.40
C SER A 202 -6.76 24.64 -8.25
N ILE A 203 -6.49 24.13 -7.05
CA ILE A 203 -7.26 24.45 -5.84
C ILE A 203 -7.12 25.93 -5.47
N LEU A 204 -5.92 26.50 -5.57
CA LEU A 204 -5.72 27.93 -5.32
C LEU A 204 -6.52 28.79 -6.30
N SER A 205 -6.61 28.39 -7.58
CA SER A 205 -7.39 29.10 -8.60
C SER A 205 -8.88 29.17 -8.23
N SER A 206 -9.47 28.07 -7.74
CA SER A 206 -10.89 28.07 -7.35
C SER A 206 -11.12 28.92 -6.09
N ALA A 207 -10.24 28.84 -5.10
CA ALA A 207 -10.28 29.69 -3.92
C ALA A 207 -10.15 31.18 -4.28
N PHE A 208 -9.29 31.49 -5.25
CA PHE A 208 -9.11 32.85 -5.77
C PHE A 208 -10.37 33.40 -6.45
N HIS A 209 -11.04 32.59 -7.28
CA HIS A 209 -12.33 32.98 -7.86
C HIS A 209 -13.40 33.25 -6.80
N ALA A 210 -13.47 32.43 -5.75
CA ALA A 210 -14.40 32.66 -4.64
C ALA A 210 -14.08 33.95 -3.85
N ALA A 211 -12.79 34.24 -3.64
CA ALA A 211 -12.34 35.46 -2.98
C ALA A 211 -12.66 36.73 -3.81
N LEU A 212 -12.53 36.65 -5.15
CA LEU A 212 -12.90 37.74 -6.05
C LEU A 212 -14.41 38.06 -6.01
N LEU A 213 -15.27 37.05 -5.80
CA LEU A 213 -16.72 37.25 -5.69
C LEU A 213 -17.10 37.98 -4.40
N THR A 214 -16.40 37.72 -3.30
CA THR A 214 -16.73 38.28 -1.98
C THR A 214 -16.02 39.60 -1.70
N GLN A 215 -14.72 39.67 -1.98
CA GLN A 215 -13.85 40.81 -1.66
C GLN A 215 -12.84 41.07 -2.79
N PRO A 216 -13.28 41.60 -3.95
CA PRO A 216 -12.42 41.78 -5.12
C PRO A 216 -11.26 42.74 -4.85
N THR A 217 -11.49 43.83 -4.12
CA THR A 217 -10.46 44.83 -3.82
C THR A 217 -9.31 44.24 -3.01
N ILE A 218 -9.57 43.60 -1.87
CA ILE A 218 -8.53 43.03 -1.00
C ILE A 218 -7.77 41.93 -1.74
N THR A 219 -8.51 41.06 -2.42
CA THR A 219 -7.94 39.96 -3.21
C THR A 219 -6.97 40.48 -4.28
N MET A 220 -7.34 41.52 -5.03
CA MET A 220 -6.47 42.06 -6.08
C MET A 220 -5.28 42.84 -5.50
N ARG A 221 -5.43 43.48 -4.34
CA ARG A 221 -4.32 44.14 -3.64
C ARG A 221 -3.25 43.13 -3.20
N LEU A 222 -3.68 41.97 -2.69
CA LEU A 222 -2.79 40.87 -2.33
C LEU A 222 -2.14 40.23 -3.54
N LEU A 223 -2.90 40.04 -4.64
CA LEU A 223 -2.37 39.43 -5.86
C LEU A 223 -1.34 40.31 -6.57
N LEU A 224 -1.62 41.61 -6.70
CA LEU A 224 -0.75 42.56 -7.41
C LEU A 224 0.30 43.22 -6.52
N ASP A 225 0.29 42.92 -5.21
CA ASP A 225 1.11 43.59 -4.20
C ASP A 225 1.00 45.13 -4.27
N ARG A 226 -0.23 45.63 -4.36
CA ARG A 226 -0.52 47.06 -4.47
C ARG A 226 -1.64 47.46 -3.54
N GLN A 227 -1.43 48.54 -2.77
CA GLN A 227 -2.46 49.09 -1.87
C GLN A 227 -3.27 50.24 -2.50
N ASP A 228 -2.79 50.81 -3.61
CA ASP A 228 -3.38 51.98 -4.26
C ASP A 228 -4.44 51.62 -5.32
N ILE A 229 -5.08 50.46 -5.20
CA ILE A 229 -6.09 50.00 -6.15
C ILE A 229 -7.43 49.69 -5.47
N SER A 230 -8.50 49.88 -6.23
CA SER A 230 -9.85 49.43 -5.96
C SER A 230 -10.25 48.46 -7.06
N ALA A 231 -10.96 47.39 -6.72
CA ALA A 231 -11.39 46.41 -7.70
C ALA A 231 -12.86 46.02 -7.53
N SER A 232 -13.54 45.83 -8.66
CA SER A 232 -14.91 45.31 -8.75
C SER A 232 -14.95 44.08 -9.66
N TYR A 233 -15.71 43.08 -9.25
CA TYR A 233 -15.90 41.87 -10.05
C TYR A 233 -17.02 42.11 -11.08
N LEU A 234 -16.72 41.92 -12.36
CA LEU A 234 -17.67 42.16 -13.46
C LEU A 234 -18.38 40.87 -13.94
N GLY A 235 -18.02 39.71 -13.38
CA GLY A 235 -18.51 38.41 -13.85
C GLY A 235 -17.55 37.71 -14.79
N ASN A 236 -17.76 36.41 -15.00
CA ASN A 236 -17.01 35.57 -15.96
C ASN A 236 -15.48 35.68 -15.84
N GLY A 237 -14.94 35.79 -14.62
CA GLY A 237 -13.50 35.91 -14.39
C GLY A 237 -12.89 37.27 -14.74
N HIS A 238 -13.70 38.28 -15.03
CA HIS A 238 -13.23 39.63 -15.35
C HIS A 238 -13.32 40.52 -14.09
N VAL A 239 -12.23 41.25 -13.83
CA VAL A 239 -12.12 42.17 -12.70
C VAL A 239 -11.75 43.54 -13.24
N GLN A 240 -12.53 44.55 -12.90
CA GLN A 240 -12.18 45.93 -13.16
C GLN A 240 -11.29 46.43 -12.03
N VAL A 241 -10.10 46.92 -12.36
CA VAL A 241 -9.17 47.51 -11.40
C VAL A 241 -9.03 49.00 -11.69
N GLN A 242 -9.19 49.82 -10.66
CA GLN A 242 -9.07 51.27 -10.72
C GLN A 242 -8.01 51.72 -9.73
N ARG A 243 -7.18 52.70 -10.13
CA ARG A 243 -6.17 53.27 -9.24
C ARG A 243 -6.79 54.33 -8.33
N CYS A 244 -6.49 54.25 -7.04
CA CYS A 244 -6.83 55.21 -6.02
C CYS A 244 -5.72 56.24 -5.83
N VAL A 245 -6.09 57.45 -5.41
CA VAL A 245 -5.16 58.51 -5.02
C VAL A 245 -5.19 58.62 -3.50
N ALA A 246 -4.00 58.70 -2.88
CA ALA A 246 -3.90 58.90 -1.44
C ALA A 246 -4.41 60.29 -1.06
N LEU A 247 -5.25 60.35 -0.02
CA LEU A 247 -5.80 61.60 0.53
C LEU A 247 -5.23 61.82 1.93
N SER A 248 -4.76 63.04 2.20
CA SER A 248 -4.29 63.44 3.53
C SER A 248 -4.44 64.96 3.70
N PRO A 249 -5.01 65.47 4.82
CA PRO A 249 -5.54 64.74 5.98
C PRO A 249 -7.02 64.29 5.83
N VAL A 250 -7.37 63.20 6.52
CA VAL A 250 -8.75 62.69 6.65
C VAL A 250 -9.16 62.78 8.12
N GLU A 251 -10.29 63.44 8.39
CA GLU A 251 -10.82 63.63 9.75
C GLU A 251 -12.11 62.83 9.94
N LEU A 252 -12.25 62.13 11.06
CA LEU A 252 -13.50 61.44 11.41
C LEU A 252 -14.49 62.45 11.99
N ILE A 253 -15.78 62.30 11.65
CA ILE A 253 -16.85 63.18 12.13
C ILE A 253 -17.95 62.33 12.76
N ALA A 254 -18.45 62.75 13.92
CA ALA A 254 -19.59 62.13 14.58
C ALA A 254 -20.89 62.24 13.76
N PHE A 255 -21.81 61.31 14.03
CA PHE A 255 -23.17 61.35 13.49
C PHE A 255 -24.05 62.27 14.34
N ASN A 256 -24.71 63.25 13.73
CA ASN A 256 -25.55 64.21 14.47
C ASN A 256 -26.93 63.63 14.84
N THR A 257 -27.62 63.00 13.88
CA THR A 257 -29.03 62.57 14.02
C THR A 257 -29.38 61.29 13.25
N THR A 258 -28.62 60.96 12.19
CA THR A 258 -28.82 59.77 11.35
C THR A 258 -27.55 58.93 11.38
N CYS A 259 -27.71 57.64 11.70
CA CYS A 259 -26.64 56.67 11.72
C CYS A 259 -26.52 55.96 10.37
N TYR A 260 -25.30 55.58 10.00
CA TYR A 260 -25.00 54.93 8.73
C TYR A 260 -24.16 53.69 8.95
N SER A 261 -24.16 52.79 7.97
CA SER A 261 -23.35 51.57 7.98
C SER A 261 -21.84 51.79 7.92
N LEU A 262 -21.40 53.01 7.57
CA LEU A 262 -19.99 53.36 7.41
C LEU A 262 -19.67 54.64 8.18
N PRO A 263 -18.45 54.76 8.76
CA PRO A 263 -18.00 55.95 9.47
C PRO A 263 -17.94 57.16 8.54
N ARG A 264 -18.33 58.32 9.05
CA ARG A 264 -18.28 59.59 8.31
C ARG A 264 -16.93 60.25 8.44
N VAL A 265 -16.44 60.77 7.33
CA VAL A 265 -15.16 61.45 7.23
C VAL A 265 -15.27 62.79 6.52
N GLN A 266 -14.48 63.76 6.96
CA GLN A 266 -14.20 65.01 6.27
C GLN A 266 -12.86 64.89 5.56
N ILE A 267 -12.85 65.23 4.28
CA ILE A 267 -11.63 65.28 3.48
C ILE A 267 -11.50 66.64 2.81
N ARG A 268 -10.25 67.11 2.72
CA ARG A 268 -9.90 68.31 1.97
C ARG A 268 -9.50 67.89 0.55
N LEU A 269 -10.26 68.33 -0.44
CA LEU A 269 -9.95 68.08 -1.84
C LEU A 269 -8.76 68.95 -2.29
N PRO A 270 -8.03 68.55 -3.35
CA PRO A 270 -6.95 69.37 -3.92
C PRO A 270 -7.39 70.78 -4.33
N SER A 271 -8.67 70.96 -4.65
CA SER A 271 -9.30 72.26 -4.93
C SER A 271 -9.49 73.15 -3.69
N GLY A 272 -9.12 72.68 -2.49
CA GLY A 272 -9.30 73.40 -1.23
C GLY A 272 -10.69 73.26 -0.61
N SER A 273 -11.67 72.68 -1.32
CA SER A 273 -13.02 72.43 -0.81
C SER A 273 -13.05 71.25 0.17
N LEU A 274 -13.97 71.34 1.14
CA LEU A 274 -14.22 70.26 2.10
C LEU A 274 -15.33 69.36 1.56
N LEU A 275 -15.07 68.06 1.51
CA LEU A 275 -16.04 67.04 1.13
C LEU A 275 -16.32 66.13 2.33
N ARG A 276 -17.60 65.94 2.64
CA ARG A 276 -18.07 64.98 3.63
C ARG A 276 -18.46 63.70 2.92
N ALA A 277 -17.92 62.58 3.39
CA ALA A 277 -18.06 61.28 2.74
C ALA A 277 -18.04 60.17 3.79
N PHE A 278 -18.05 58.92 3.34
CA PHE A 278 -18.04 57.72 4.18
C PHE A 278 -16.83 56.87 3.85
N MET A 279 -16.19 56.26 4.85
CA MET A 279 -15.00 55.44 4.67
C MET A 279 -15.32 53.95 4.86
N GLU A 280 -14.88 53.11 3.93
CA GLU A 280 -14.96 51.66 4.07
C GLU A 280 -13.81 51.14 4.94
N GLN A 281 -14.12 50.52 6.08
CA GLN A 281 -13.12 50.17 7.11
C GLN A 281 -12.07 49.17 6.61
N ALA A 282 -12.52 48.14 5.87
CA ALA A 282 -11.64 47.06 5.41
C ALA A 282 -10.69 47.49 4.28
N THR A 283 -11.09 48.45 3.45
CA THR A 283 -10.33 48.86 2.25
C THR A 283 -9.75 50.27 2.34
N GLY A 284 -10.21 51.10 3.28
CA GLY A 284 -9.86 52.52 3.40
C GLY A 284 -10.40 53.40 2.27
N ILE A 285 -11.30 52.89 1.44
CA ILE A 285 -11.84 53.61 0.28
C ILE A 285 -12.95 54.55 0.72
N ILE A 286 -12.93 55.79 0.20
CA ILE A 286 -13.95 56.80 0.50
C ILE A 286 -15.07 56.75 -0.54
N ARG A 287 -16.31 56.58 -0.06
CA ARG A 287 -17.55 56.56 -0.85
C ARG A 287 -18.41 57.77 -0.53
N ARG A 288 -19.20 58.24 -1.51
CA ARG A 288 -20.09 59.41 -1.34
C ARG A 288 -21.38 59.09 -0.59
N GLN A 289 -21.77 57.82 -0.53
CA GLN A 289 -23.05 57.37 0.03
C GLN A 289 -22.81 56.14 0.91
N ALA A 290 -23.64 56.00 1.95
CA ALA A 290 -23.72 54.84 2.81
C ALA A 290 -25.21 54.58 3.13
N SER A 291 -25.56 53.33 3.43
CA SER A 291 -26.92 52.98 3.82
C SER A 291 -27.23 53.51 5.24
N PRO A 292 -28.41 54.13 5.46
CA PRO A 292 -28.84 54.52 6.80
C PRO A 292 -29.17 53.27 7.63
N LEU A 293 -28.84 53.31 8.93
CA LEU A 293 -29.13 52.27 9.92
C LEU A 293 -29.80 52.87 11.15
N SER A 294 -30.49 52.04 11.93
CA SER A 294 -31.01 52.46 13.23
C SER A 294 -29.85 52.74 14.19
N CYS A 295 -29.89 53.89 14.88
CA CYS A 295 -28.85 54.26 15.85
C CYS A 295 -28.78 53.32 17.07
N THR A 296 -29.81 52.48 17.29
CA THR A 296 -29.82 51.46 18.36
C THR A 296 -29.02 50.21 17.99
N GLU A 297 -28.72 50.00 16.70
CA GLU A 297 -28.05 48.80 16.17
C GLU A 297 -26.57 49.07 15.80
N VAL A 298 -26.07 50.27 16.12
CA VAL A 298 -24.70 50.67 15.79
C VAL A 298 -23.73 50.01 16.75
N SER A 299 -22.82 49.19 16.20
CA SER A 299 -21.68 48.64 16.91
C SER A 299 -20.47 49.58 16.82
N PRO A 300 -19.57 49.58 17.83
CA PRO A 300 -18.38 50.43 17.80
C PRO A 300 -17.51 50.10 16.59
N ILE A 301 -17.05 51.15 15.90
CA ILE A 301 -16.25 51.03 14.69
C ILE A 301 -14.78 51.04 15.09
N ILE A 302 -14.08 49.94 14.77
CA ILE A 302 -12.65 49.80 15.05
C ILE A 302 -11.86 50.11 13.78
N LEU A 303 -11.08 51.18 13.81
CA LEU A 303 -10.21 51.59 12.71
C LEU A 303 -8.76 51.24 13.01
N HIS A 304 -8.16 50.43 12.14
CA HIS A 304 -6.73 50.20 12.14
C HIS A 304 -6.03 51.31 11.37
N THR A 305 -5.39 52.23 12.09
CA THR A 305 -4.46 53.20 11.48
C THR A 305 -3.03 52.78 11.73
N ALA A 306 -2.10 53.19 10.88
CA ALA A 306 -0.67 52.87 10.99
C ALA A 306 -0.01 53.33 12.32
N LYS A 307 -0.72 54.09 13.15
CA LYS A 307 -0.21 54.64 14.42
C LYS A 307 -1.05 54.32 15.66
N SER A 308 -2.29 53.83 15.51
CA SER A 308 -3.13 53.38 16.62
C SER A 308 -4.44 52.73 16.16
N VAL A 309 -5.06 51.96 17.06
CA VAL A 309 -6.46 51.55 16.95
C VAL A 309 -7.31 52.65 17.57
N ARG A 310 -8.25 53.22 16.82
CA ARG A 310 -9.29 54.12 17.36
C ARG A 310 -10.62 53.38 17.37
N VAL A 311 -11.29 53.46 18.52
CA VAL A 311 -12.66 52.96 18.72
C VAL A 311 -13.54 54.20 18.81
N GLU A 312 -14.47 54.34 17.87
CA GLU A 312 -15.50 55.40 17.86
C GLU A 312 -16.90 54.78 17.77
#